data_AF-A0A024SMK8-F1
#
_entry.id   AF-A0A024SMK8-F1
#
_cell.length_a   1.000
_cell.length_b   1.000
_cell.length_c   1.000
_cell.angle_alpha   90.00
_cell.angle_beta   90.00
_cell.angle_gamma   90.00
#
_symmetry.space_group_name_H-M   'P 1'
#
loop_
_entity.id
_entity.type
_entity.pdbx_description
1 polymer ?
#
loop_
_entity_poly.entity_id
_entity_poly.type
_entity_poly.pdbx_seq_one_letter_code
_entity_poly.pdbx_strand_id
1 'polypeptide(L)'
;MHCFRLLGKGCRLYMLKKPKAAILQLPPEILLLIIDNLALHDKFLLSHTCKALRHLVSQDWDTEFSRLSLEDQIGFWVGLAYTLPNRWACVKCCKLHPVDTSDVPAAFWRVRYRDVPCSVEYSRGIEVEGYSMQHYHIQFALKLSRLGNVHQQYLAALMAPYTRTGISLIPPLAESRSCKEWSLHRLAHMPTNHDVQQQLAIWLRDYTLLEDGIALAYASPGQWIFDSCLHCPTDIAIKISVDEREATVRAWHDFGTEGSPLDISWKAHVRNINAPPWLDPGPYVHYTHGSIREMWSEDISHCAGSSQAKVPSFYTKLIHGLCRL
;
A
#
# COMPACT_ATOMS: atom_id res chain seq x y z
N MET A 1 -22.77 -17.57 -6.58
CA MET A 1 -21.37 -17.09 -6.71
C MET A 1 -20.69 -18.03 -7.73
N HIS A 2 -20.45 -17.57 -8.97
CA HIS A 2 -19.96 -18.43 -10.05
C HIS A 2 -18.42 -18.35 -10.14
N CYS A 3 -17.70 -19.17 -9.38
CA CYS A 3 -16.24 -19.25 -9.45
C CYS A 3 -15.70 -20.29 -10.46
N PHE A 4 -16.56 -21.04 -11.16
CA PHE A 4 -16.09 -22.13 -12.02
C PHE A 4 -16.60 -22.01 -13.46
N ARG A 5 -15.75 -21.46 -14.34
CA ARG A 5 -15.72 -21.73 -15.79
C ARG A 5 -14.38 -21.31 -16.39
N LEU A 6 -13.29 -21.85 -15.87
CA LEU A 6 -12.03 -21.92 -16.61
C LEU A 6 -11.60 -23.39 -16.66
N LEU A 7 -11.51 -23.92 -17.88
CA LEU A 7 -10.94 -25.22 -18.29
C LEU A 7 -11.93 -26.39 -18.38
N GLY A 8 -12.09 -26.87 -19.62
CA GLY A 8 -13.10 -27.81 -20.10
C GLY A 8 -12.90 -29.28 -19.73
N LYS A 9 -13.99 -30.04 -19.91
CA LYS A 9 -14.13 -31.48 -19.67
C LYS A 9 -13.40 -32.30 -20.74
N GLY A 10 -12.66 -33.32 -20.31
CA GLY A 10 -12.07 -34.33 -21.18
C GLY A 10 -11.45 -35.48 -20.38
N CYS A 11 -12.23 -36.55 -20.17
CA CYS A 11 -11.77 -37.82 -19.65
C CYS A 11 -11.38 -38.74 -20.81
N ARG A 12 -10.10 -39.10 -20.90
CA ARG A 12 -9.62 -40.39 -21.43
C ARG A 12 -8.40 -40.83 -20.61
N LEU A 13 -8.46 -42.06 -20.11
CA LEU A 13 -7.35 -42.77 -19.47
C LEU A 13 -6.30 -43.08 -20.53
N TYR A 14 -5.14 -42.44 -20.45
CA TYR A 14 -3.96 -42.75 -21.24
C TYR A 14 -2.86 -43.27 -20.32
N MET A 15 -2.24 -44.37 -20.74
CA MET A 15 -1.05 -45.01 -20.16
C MET A 15 -0.05 -44.00 -19.59
N LEU A 16 0.30 -44.16 -18.30
CA LEU A 16 1.22 -43.31 -17.55
C LEU A 16 2.63 -43.31 -18.16
N LYS A 17 2.91 -42.33 -19.04
CA LYS A 17 4.27 -41.87 -19.25
C LYS A 17 4.79 -41.34 -17.90
N LYS A 18 5.99 -41.77 -17.48
CA LYS A 18 6.64 -41.27 -16.26
C LYS A 18 6.57 -39.73 -16.25
N PRO A 19 6.03 -39.11 -15.18
CA PRO A 19 5.93 -37.66 -15.12
C PRO A 19 7.34 -37.05 -15.17
N LYS A 20 7.58 -36.17 -16.15
CA LYS A 20 8.88 -35.52 -16.35
C LYS A 20 9.23 -34.53 -15.24
N ALA A 21 8.24 -34.07 -14.48
CA ALA A 21 8.46 -33.12 -13.39
C ALA A 21 9.01 -33.85 -12.16
N ALA A 22 10.17 -33.42 -11.66
CA ALA A 22 10.86 -34.02 -10.52
C ALA A 22 9.97 -34.09 -9.25
N ILE A 23 9.14 -33.08 -9.02
CA ILE A 23 8.22 -33.04 -7.87
C ILE A 23 7.23 -34.21 -7.88
N LEU A 24 6.75 -34.64 -9.05
CA LEU A 24 5.80 -35.75 -9.17
C LEU A 24 6.46 -37.13 -9.05
N GLN A 25 7.79 -37.18 -8.91
CA GLN A 25 8.54 -38.41 -8.66
C GLN A 25 8.77 -38.64 -7.16
N LEU A 26 8.44 -37.67 -6.31
CA LEU A 26 8.49 -37.82 -4.87
C LEU A 26 7.40 -38.79 -4.38
N PRO A 27 7.65 -39.54 -3.28
CA PRO A 27 6.61 -40.34 -2.64
C PRO A 27 5.40 -39.47 -2.24
N PRO A 28 4.16 -39.97 -2.35
CA PRO A 28 2.95 -39.22 -2.00
C PRO A 28 2.98 -38.64 -0.58
N GLU A 29 3.59 -39.34 0.38
CA GLU A 29 3.70 -38.90 1.78
C GLU A 29 4.53 -37.62 1.90
N ILE A 30 5.62 -37.52 1.13
CA ILE A 30 6.46 -36.31 1.09
C ILE A 30 5.70 -35.16 0.42
N LEU A 31 4.93 -35.45 -0.63
CA LEU A 31 4.09 -34.44 -1.28
C LEU A 31 3.02 -33.90 -0.34
N LEU A 32 2.39 -34.75 0.46
CA LEU A 32 1.41 -34.33 1.47
C LEU A 32 2.07 -33.44 2.52
N LEU A 33 3.25 -33.80 3.03
CA LEU A 33 4.01 -32.94 3.96
C LEU A 33 4.32 -31.56 3.35
N ILE A 34 4.72 -31.51 2.08
CA ILE A 34 4.94 -30.24 1.37
C ILE A 34 3.62 -29.46 1.30
N ILE A 35 2.55 -30.11 0.83
CA ILE A 35 1.23 -29.51 0.66
C ILE A 35 0.73 -28.93 1.99
N ASP A 36 0.85 -29.66 3.08
CA ASP A 36 0.35 -29.24 4.40
C ASP A 36 1.01 -27.95 4.90
N ASN A 37 2.26 -27.70 4.50
CA ASN A 37 3.02 -26.48 4.82
C ASN A 37 2.76 -25.31 3.87
N LEU A 38 1.97 -25.48 2.81
CA LEU A 38 1.62 -24.40 1.88
C LEU A 38 0.50 -23.52 2.43
N ALA A 39 0.55 -22.23 2.11
CA ALA A 39 -0.56 -21.32 2.32
C ALA A 39 -1.78 -21.75 1.48
N LEU A 40 -2.98 -21.34 1.89
CA LEU A 40 -4.22 -21.79 1.24
C LEU A 40 -4.29 -21.44 -0.25
N HIS A 41 -3.81 -20.25 -0.63
CA HIS A 41 -3.76 -19.84 -2.04
C HIS A 41 -2.73 -20.63 -2.85
N ASP A 42 -1.62 -21.05 -2.23
CA ASP A 42 -0.61 -21.90 -2.87
C ASP A 42 -1.15 -23.32 -3.08
N LYS A 43 -1.86 -23.88 -2.09
CA LYS A 43 -2.60 -25.15 -2.24
C LYS A 43 -3.60 -25.06 -3.40
N PHE A 44 -4.31 -23.93 -3.51
CA PHE A 44 -5.22 -23.66 -4.62
C PHE A 44 -4.49 -23.66 -5.96
N LEU A 45 -3.44 -22.85 -6.12
CA LEU A 45 -2.65 -22.79 -7.35
C LEU A 45 -2.09 -24.17 -7.72
N LEU A 46 -1.54 -24.88 -6.75
CA LEU A 46 -0.97 -26.22 -6.91
C LEU A 46 -2.01 -27.22 -7.44
N SER A 47 -3.22 -27.23 -6.87
CA SER A 47 -4.33 -28.10 -7.33
C SER A 47 -4.82 -27.79 -8.76
N HIS A 48 -4.48 -26.61 -9.28
CA HIS A 48 -4.81 -26.20 -10.65
C HIS A 48 -3.70 -26.49 -11.67
N THR A 49 -2.52 -26.94 -11.24
CA THR A 49 -1.39 -27.24 -12.15
C THR A 49 -1.58 -28.55 -12.92
N CYS A 50 -1.95 -29.64 -12.26
CA CYS A 50 -2.15 -30.94 -12.90
C CYS A 50 -3.14 -31.84 -12.14
N LYS A 51 -3.62 -32.91 -12.81
CA LYS A 51 -4.58 -33.85 -12.22
C LYS A 51 -4.04 -34.55 -10.97
N ALA A 52 -2.75 -34.94 -10.95
CA ALA A 52 -2.15 -35.64 -9.81
C ALA A 52 -2.15 -34.76 -8.54
N LEU A 53 -1.68 -33.52 -8.65
CA LEU A 53 -1.67 -32.57 -7.54
C LEU A 53 -3.08 -32.16 -7.12
N ARG A 54 -4.03 -32.07 -8.07
CA ARG A 54 -5.45 -31.89 -7.74
C ARG A 54 -6.00 -33.01 -6.86
N HIS A 55 -5.67 -34.26 -7.20
CA HIS A 55 -6.08 -35.42 -6.42
C HIS A 55 -5.40 -35.50 -5.06
N LEU A 56 -4.14 -35.05 -4.94
CA LEU A 56 -3.44 -35.02 -3.66
C LEU A 56 -3.98 -33.93 -2.72
N VAL A 57 -4.24 -32.73 -3.24
CA VAL A 57 -4.82 -31.64 -2.45
C VAL A 57 -6.26 -31.97 -2.06
N SER A 58 -7.03 -32.59 -2.98
CA SER A 58 -8.40 -33.10 -2.75
C SER A 58 -9.31 -32.18 -1.94
N GLN A 59 -9.23 -30.87 -2.18
CA GLN A 59 -9.93 -29.86 -1.41
C GLN A 59 -11.16 -29.34 -2.16
N ASP A 60 -12.31 -29.29 -1.48
CA ASP A 60 -13.48 -28.57 -1.98
C ASP A 60 -13.33 -27.08 -1.66
N TRP A 61 -12.84 -26.33 -2.65
CA TRP A 61 -12.55 -24.91 -2.50
C TRP A 61 -13.79 -24.07 -2.17
N ASP A 62 -14.98 -24.44 -2.61
CA ASP A 62 -16.19 -23.67 -2.32
C ASP A 62 -16.58 -23.81 -0.84
N THR A 63 -16.53 -25.04 -0.32
CA THR A 63 -16.78 -25.33 1.11
C THR A 63 -15.71 -24.70 1.99
N GLU A 64 -14.44 -24.84 1.63
CA GLU A 64 -13.32 -24.34 2.42
C GLU A 64 -13.29 -22.81 2.44
N PHE A 65 -13.46 -22.16 1.29
CA PHE A 65 -13.52 -20.71 1.21
C PHE A 65 -14.70 -20.13 2.02
N SER A 66 -15.85 -20.81 2.04
CA SER A 66 -17.02 -20.39 2.81
C SER A 66 -16.82 -20.47 4.33
N ARG A 67 -15.84 -21.24 4.80
CA ARG A 67 -15.49 -21.39 6.23
C ARG A 67 -14.48 -20.35 6.70
N LEU A 68 -13.79 -19.68 5.79
CA LEU A 68 -12.76 -18.72 6.11
C LEU A 68 -13.34 -17.44 6.73
N SER A 69 -12.61 -16.89 7.69
CA SER A 69 -12.85 -15.52 8.16
C SER A 69 -12.67 -14.52 7.00
N LEU A 70 -13.23 -13.32 7.12
CA LEU A 70 -13.04 -12.27 6.10
C LEU A 70 -11.56 -11.96 5.88
N GLU A 71 -10.76 -11.95 6.94
CA GLU A 71 -9.32 -11.72 6.90
C GLU A 71 -8.59 -12.81 6.11
N ASP A 72 -8.90 -14.08 6.38
CA ASP A 72 -8.33 -15.22 5.65
C ASP A 72 -8.75 -15.24 4.17
N GLN A 73 -10.00 -14.87 3.88
CA GLN A 73 -10.47 -14.74 2.50
C GLN A 73 -9.70 -13.64 1.75
N ILE A 74 -9.46 -12.49 2.39
CA ILE A 74 -8.64 -11.42 1.81
C ILE A 74 -7.21 -11.91 1.60
N GLY A 75 -6.60 -12.56 2.59
CA GLY A 75 -5.27 -13.15 2.49
C GLY A 75 -5.15 -14.16 1.34
N PHE A 76 -6.17 -15.01 1.16
CA PHE A 76 -6.27 -15.93 0.03
C PHE A 76 -6.25 -15.19 -1.32
N TRP A 77 -7.09 -14.17 -1.49
CA TRP A 77 -7.13 -13.42 -2.74
C TRP A 77 -5.87 -12.61 -3.00
N VAL A 78 -5.25 -12.04 -1.97
CA VAL A 78 -3.98 -11.31 -2.08
C VAL A 78 -2.88 -12.24 -2.56
N GLY A 79 -2.76 -13.43 -1.96
CA GLY A 79 -1.80 -14.45 -2.40
C GLY A 79 -2.02 -14.90 -3.85
N LEU A 80 -3.28 -15.05 -4.29
CA LEU A 80 -3.58 -15.29 -5.71
C LEU A 80 -3.20 -14.09 -6.59
N ALA A 81 -3.54 -12.87 -6.17
CA ALA A 81 -3.22 -11.66 -6.92
C ALA A 81 -1.71 -11.47 -7.10
N TYR A 82 -0.91 -11.87 -6.11
CA TYR A 82 0.56 -11.79 -6.13
C TYR A 82 1.18 -12.43 -7.38
N THR A 83 0.61 -13.55 -7.85
CA THR A 83 1.12 -14.29 -9.02
C THR A 83 0.45 -13.89 -10.34
N LEU A 84 -0.65 -13.13 -10.30
CA LEU A 84 -1.49 -12.83 -11.47
C LEU A 84 -1.30 -11.38 -11.93
N PRO A 85 -0.41 -11.07 -12.90
CA PRO A 85 -0.05 -9.69 -13.26
C PRO A 85 -1.23 -8.79 -13.62
N ASN A 86 -2.31 -9.39 -14.15
CA ASN A 86 -3.47 -8.67 -14.65
C ASN A 86 -4.61 -8.55 -13.63
N ARG A 87 -4.38 -8.89 -12.36
CA ARG A 87 -5.41 -8.88 -11.32
C ARG A 87 -4.93 -8.29 -9.99
N TRP A 88 -5.86 -7.74 -9.21
CA TRP A 88 -5.66 -7.36 -7.81
C TRP A 88 -6.78 -7.89 -6.93
N ALA A 89 -6.49 -8.05 -5.64
CA ALA A 89 -7.47 -8.43 -4.63
C ALA A 89 -8.12 -7.18 -4.03
N CYS A 90 -9.45 -7.09 -4.10
CA CYS A 90 -10.19 -6.02 -3.47
C CYS A 90 -10.65 -6.43 -2.07
N VAL A 91 -10.32 -5.60 -1.08
CA VAL A 91 -10.74 -5.75 0.32
C VAL A 91 -12.26 -5.61 0.47
N LYS A 92 -12.85 -4.62 -0.21
CA LYS A 92 -14.26 -4.25 -0.02
C LYS A 92 -15.22 -5.36 -0.42
N CYS A 93 -14.94 -6.02 -1.54
CA CYS A 93 -15.84 -7.01 -2.12
C CYS A 93 -15.25 -8.42 -2.12
N CYS A 94 -14.05 -8.59 -1.56
CA CYS A 94 -13.38 -9.87 -1.36
C CYS A 94 -13.29 -10.70 -2.66
N LYS A 95 -12.78 -10.07 -3.73
CA LYS A 95 -12.71 -10.63 -5.10
C LYS A 95 -11.47 -10.17 -5.85
N LEU A 96 -11.11 -10.91 -6.90
CA LEU A 96 -10.10 -10.50 -7.88
C LEU A 96 -10.71 -9.62 -8.99
N HIS A 97 -10.15 -8.43 -9.16
CA HIS A 97 -10.51 -7.50 -10.23
C HIS A 97 -9.44 -7.45 -11.30
N PRO A 98 -9.80 -7.20 -12.57
CA PRO A 98 -8.82 -6.88 -13.59
C PRO A 98 -8.14 -5.53 -13.28
N VAL A 99 -6.89 -5.37 -13.73
CA VAL A 99 -6.21 -4.07 -13.70
C VAL A 99 -6.82 -3.18 -14.77
N ASP A 100 -7.14 -1.93 -14.41
CA ASP A 100 -7.35 -0.85 -15.36
C ASP A 100 -6.02 -0.10 -15.52
N THR A 101 -5.34 -0.27 -16.66
CA THR A 101 -4.04 0.39 -16.89
C THR A 101 -4.17 1.91 -17.12
N SER A 102 -5.39 2.45 -17.18
CA SER A 102 -5.63 3.89 -17.17
C SER A 102 -5.77 4.46 -15.76
N ASP A 103 -5.88 3.60 -14.75
CA ASP A 103 -5.93 3.97 -13.34
C ASP A 103 -4.52 4.14 -12.77
N VAL A 104 -4.07 5.38 -12.77
CA VAL A 104 -2.77 5.82 -12.24
C VAL A 104 -3.00 6.99 -11.29
N PRO A 105 -2.09 7.22 -10.31
CA PRO A 105 -2.27 8.30 -9.33
C PRO A 105 -2.58 9.67 -9.92
N ALA A 106 -1.94 10.02 -11.05
CA ALA A 106 -2.11 11.28 -11.77
C ALA A 106 -3.43 11.41 -12.57
N ALA A 107 -4.18 10.31 -12.74
CA ALA A 107 -5.42 10.26 -13.53
C ALA A 107 -6.68 10.25 -12.65
N PHE A 108 -6.57 10.64 -11.37
CA PHE A 108 -7.64 10.55 -10.37
C PHE A 108 -9.01 11.03 -10.88
N TRP A 109 -9.05 12.18 -11.57
CA TRP A 109 -10.30 12.73 -12.10
C TRP A 109 -11.01 11.85 -13.12
N ARG A 110 -10.25 11.09 -13.93
CA ARG A 110 -10.83 10.17 -14.92
C ARG A 110 -11.46 8.95 -14.25
N VAL A 111 -10.96 8.59 -13.07
CA VAL A 111 -11.37 7.41 -12.31
C VAL A 111 -12.50 7.74 -11.35
N ARG A 112 -12.56 8.97 -10.81
CA ARG A 112 -13.60 9.43 -9.88
C ARG A 112 -15.03 9.27 -10.41
N TYR A 113 -15.23 9.39 -11.73
CA TYR A 113 -16.54 9.26 -12.37
C TYR A 113 -16.77 7.90 -13.03
N ARG A 114 -15.84 6.94 -12.89
CA ARG A 114 -16.04 5.58 -13.38
C ARG A 114 -16.69 4.73 -12.30
N ASP A 115 -17.53 3.80 -12.77
CA ASP A 115 -17.95 2.63 -11.99
C ASP A 115 -16.76 1.67 -11.84
N VAL A 116 -15.75 2.07 -11.05
CA VAL A 116 -14.72 1.13 -10.62
C VAL A 116 -15.43 0.07 -9.77
N PRO A 117 -15.31 -1.23 -10.11
CA PRO A 117 -16.23 -2.27 -9.62
C PRO A 117 -16.28 -2.43 -8.09
N CYS A 118 -15.30 -1.90 -7.35
CA CYS A 118 -15.35 -1.70 -5.91
C CYS A 118 -14.65 -0.36 -5.61
N SER A 119 -15.28 0.52 -4.82
CA SER A 119 -14.88 1.93 -4.69
C SER A 119 -13.43 2.14 -4.24
N VAL A 120 -12.87 3.30 -4.61
CA VAL A 120 -11.53 3.78 -4.25
C VAL A 120 -11.43 4.00 -2.71
N GLU A 121 -10.31 3.62 -2.07
CA GLU A 121 -10.06 3.90 -0.65
C GLU A 121 -9.33 5.24 -0.53
N TYR A 122 -9.94 6.27 0.06
CA TYR A 122 -9.25 7.55 0.17
C TYR A 122 -8.02 7.42 1.08
N SER A 123 -6.87 7.85 0.57
CA SER A 123 -5.62 7.87 1.33
C SER A 123 -5.69 9.01 2.35
N ARG A 124 -5.03 8.85 3.50
CA ARG A 124 -4.74 9.97 4.42
C ARG A 124 -3.62 10.86 3.93
N GLY A 125 -2.82 10.36 2.99
CA GLY A 125 -1.73 11.09 2.35
C GLY A 125 -2.22 12.15 1.37
N ILE A 126 -1.25 12.82 0.74
CA ILE A 126 -1.36 14.00 -0.14
C ILE A 126 -2.38 13.78 -1.28
N GLU A 127 -3.67 13.92 -0.98
CA GLU A 127 -4.72 14.13 -1.97
C GLU A 127 -4.67 15.60 -2.37
N VAL A 128 -3.76 15.93 -3.28
CA VAL A 128 -3.86 17.21 -4.00
C VAL A 128 -4.84 17.04 -5.13
N GLU A 129 -5.59 18.10 -5.41
CA GLU A 129 -6.62 18.10 -6.44
C GLU A 129 -6.04 17.56 -7.78
N GLY A 130 -6.53 16.38 -8.20
CA GLY A 130 -6.05 15.65 -9.39
C GLY A 130 -4.99 14.57 -9.18
N TYR A 131 -4.58 14.29 -7.94
CA TYR A 131 -3.70 13.19 -7.59
C TYR A 131 -4.27 12.40 -6.41
N SER A 132 -4.34 11.07 -6.53
CA SER A 132 -4.69 10.20 -5.41
C SER A 132 -3.91 8.90 -5.51
N MET A 133 -3.07 8.63 -4.52
CA MET A 133 -2.38 7.36 -4.39
C MET A 133 -3.26 6.37 -3.64
N GLN A 134 -3.32 5.13 -4.14
CA GLN A 134 -4.18 4.06 -3.63
C GLN A 134 -3.35 2.85 -3.27
N HIS A 135 -3.86 1.98 -2.40
CA HIS A 135 -3.15 0.77 -1.99
C HIS A 135 -2.70 -0.06 -3.18
N TYR A 136 -3.65 -0.33 -4.07
CA TYR A 136 -3.41 -1.20 -5.20
C TYR A 136 -2.43 -0.56 -6.19
N HIS A 137 -2.30 0.78 -6.26
CA HIS A 137 -1.26 1.43 -7.06
C HIS A 137 0.15 1.03 -6.58
N ILE A 138 0.37 1.05 -5.26
CA ILE A 138 1.65 0.66 -4.66
C ILE A 138 1.89 -0.84 -4.83
N GLN A 139 0.89 -1.66 -4.51
CA GLN A 139 0.97 -3.11 -4.70
C GLN A 139 1.28 -3.47 -6.15
N PHE A 140 0.67 -2.80 -7.13
CA PHE A 140 0.98 -3.02 -8.54
C PHE A 140 2.37 -2.54 -8.92
N ALA A 141 2.81 -1.37 -8.43
CA ALA A 141 4.15 -0.90 -8.69
C ALA A 141 5.19 -1.90 -8.19
N LEU A 142 5.01 -2.43 -6.97
CA LEU A 142 5.89 -3.46 -6.40
C LEU A 142 5.84 -4.75 -7.22
N LYS A 143 4.65 -5.29 -7.42
CA LYS A 143 4.42 -6.52 -8.17
C LYS A 143 4.96 -6.49 -9.59
N LEU A 144 4.67 -5.43 -10.36
CA LEU A 144 5.10 -5.32 -11.75
C LEU A 144 6.61 -5.10 -11.88
N SER A 145 7.21 -4.41 -10.90
CA SER A 145 8.67 -4.30 -10.84
C SER A 145 9.33 -5.65 -10.60
N ARG A 146 8.78 -6.47 -9.68
CA ARG A 146 9.27 -7.83 -9.40
C ARG A 146 9.07 -8.78 -10.57
N LEU A 147 7.90 -8.76 -11.20
CA LEU A 147 7.58 -9.66 -12.32
C LEU A 147 8.37 -9.32 -13.59
N GLY A 148 8.83 -8.07 -13.75
CA GLY A 148 9.48 -7.59 -14.96
C GLY A 148 8.57 -7.73 -16.19
N ASN A 149 9.06 -7.35 -17.39
CA ASN A 149 8.53 -7.63 -18.76
C ASN A 149 7.00 -7.57 -19.03
N VAL A 150 6.19 -7.17 -18.07
CA VAL A 150 4.73 -7.18 -18.07
C VAL A 150 4.28 -5.79 -17.69
N HIS A 151 3.36 -5.22 -18.45
CA HIS A 151 2.77 -3.89 -18.19
C HIS A 151 3.80 -2.78 -17.93
N GLN A 152 4.94 -2.78 -18.63
CA GLN A 152 6.03 -1.83 -18.38
C GLN A 152 5.62 -0.36 -18.54
N GLN A 153 4.73 -0.07 -19.49
CA GLN A 153 4.17 1.27 -19.67
C GLN A 153 3.31 1.68 -18.47
N TYR A 154 2.52 0.75 -17.94
CA TYR A 154 1.68 1.01 -16.77
C TYR A 154 2.53 1.18 -15.51
N LEU A 155 3.55 0.35 -15.31
CA LEU A 155 4.52 0.52 -14.22
C LEU A 155 5.21 1.88 -14.31
N ALA A 156 5.68 2.27 -15.49
CA ALA A 156 6.29 3.58 -15.70
C ALA A 156 5.32 4.73 -15.36
N ALA A 157 4.03 4.58 -15.68
CA ALA A 157 3.00 5.57 -15.35
C ALA A 157 2.65 5.59 -13.85
N LEU A 158 2.68 4.45 -13.15
CA LEU A 158 2.51 4.37 -11.69
C LEU A 158 3.67 5.04 -10.95
N MET A 159 4.89 4.88 -11.46
CA MET A 159 6.11 5.43 -10.87
C MET A 159 6.44 6.85 -11.36
N ALA A 160 5.64 7.40 -12.28
CA ALA A 160 5.91 8.71 -12.86
C ALA A 160 5.78 9.81 -11.80
N PRO A 161 6.74 10.74 -11.71
CA PRO A 161 6.58 11.93 -10.89
C PRO A 161 5.32 12.70 -11.29
N TYR A 162 4.57 13.16 -10.30
CA TYR A 162 3.42 14.04 -10.52
C TYR A 162 3.79 15.47 -10.13
N THR A 163 3.63 16.39 -11.08
CA THR A 163 3.83 17.82 -10.86
C THR A 163 2.57 18.54 -11.25
N ARG A 164 2.05 19.38 -10.35
CA ARG A 164 0.96 20.30 -10.65
C ARG A 164 1.36 21.70 -10.24
N THR A 165 1.24 22.62 -11.18
CA THR A 165 1.33 24.06 -10.94
C THR A 165 -0.08 24.63 -10.88
N GLY A 166 -0.46 25.22 -9.75
CA GLY A 166 -1.77 25.83 -9.59
C GLY A 166 -1.81 26.68 -8.33
N ILE A 167 -2.78 27.59 -8.28
CA ILE A 167 -3.11 28.30 -7.04
C ILE A 167 -3.73 27.25 -6.13
N SER A 168 -3.01 26.87 -5.08
CA SER A 168 -3.57 26.02 -4.04
C SER A 168 -4.68 26.80 -3.34
N LEU A 169 -5.91 26.31 -3.43
CA LEU A 169 -7.03 26.78 -2.62
C LEU A 169 -6.97 26.19 -1.19
N ILE A 170 -5.81 25.69 -0.74
CA ILE A 170 -5.60 25.52 0.70
C ILE A 170 -5.94 26.89 1.30
N PRO A 171 -7.00 26.97 2.14
CA PRO A 171 -7.38 28.23 2.73
C PRO A 171 -6.13 28.88 3.33
N PRO A 172 -6.00 30.22 3.34
CA PRO A 172 -4.91 30.85 4.07
C PRO A 172 -4.85 30.20 5.45
N LEU A 173 -3.64 29.83 5.93
CA LEU A 173 -3.41 29.05 7.17
C LEU A 173 -4.33 29.48 8.34
N ALA A 174 -4.77 30.74 8.35
CA ALA A 174 -5.80 31.30 9.23
C ALA A 174 -7.18 30.60 9.23
N GLU A 175 -7.75 30.24 8.07
CA GLU A 175 -9.06 29.56 8.00
C GLU A 175 -8.99 28.11 8.47
N SER A 176 -7.86 27.43 8.20
CA SER A 176 -7.54 26.11 8.77
C SER A 176 -7.49 26.18 10.30
N ARG A 177 -6.84 27.21 10.87
CA ARG A 177 -6.75 27.41 12.32
C ARG A 177 -8.11 27.61 12.99
N SER A 178 -9.04 28.36 12.39
CA SER A 178 -10.36 28.60 12.99
C SER A 178 -11.22 27.31 13.06
N CYS A 179 -11.25 26.53 11.97
CA CYS A 179 -11.95 25.24 11.94
C CYS A 179 -11.28 24.21 12.89
N LYS A 180 -9.95 24.29 13.01
CA LYS A 180 -9.18 23.50 13.98
C LYS A 180 -9.49 23.91 15.41
N GLU A 181 -9.42 25.19 15.78
CA GLU A 181 -9.75 25.68 17.12
C GLU A 181 -11.15 25.24 17.57
N TRP A 182 -12.13 25.28 16.67
CA TRP A 182 -13.46 24.75 16.94
C TRP A 182 -13.45 23.24 17.24
N SER A 183 -12.65 22.47 16.49
CA SER A 183 -12.45 21.04 16.72
C SER A 183 -11.69 20.77 18.03
N LEU A 184 -10.62 21.52 18.32
CA LEU A 184 -9.86 21.48 19.57
C LEU A 184 -10.75 21.76 20.77
N HIS A 185 -11.55 22.83 20.68
CA HIS A 185 -12.51 23.22 21.71
C HIS A 185 -13.52 22.09 21.96
N ARG A 186 -14.07 21.48 20.91
CA ARG A 186 -15.00 20.35 21.06
C ARG A 186 -14.35 19.13 21.70
N LEU A 187 -13.10 18.81 21.34
CA LEU A 187 -12.37 17.68 21.92
C LEU A 187 -12.02 17.92 23.40
N ALA A 188 -11.64 19.14 23.77
CA ALA A 188 -11.33 19.51 25.15
C ALA A 188 -12.56 19.43 26.10
N HIS A 189 -13.78 19.54 25.56
CA HIS A 189 -15.03 19.48 26.31
C HIS A 189 -15.72 18.11 26.28
N MET A 190 -15.10 17.09 25.66
CA MET A 190 -15.62 15.72 25.69
C MET A 190 -15.38 15.09 27.08
N PRO A 191 -16.41 14.57 27.77
CA PRO A 191 -16.23 13.88 29.04
C PRO A 191 -15.48 12.57 28.78
N THR A 192 -14.21 12.55 29.15
CA THR A 192 -13.28 11.47 28.76
C THR A 192 -12.38 11.07 29.93
N ASN A 193 -12.04 9.77 30.00
CA ASN A 193 -11.03 9.25 30.92
C ASN A 193 -9.63 9.82 30.55
N HIS A 194 -8.70 9.86 31.52
CA HIS A 194 -7.30 10.26 31.36
C HIS A 194 -6.62 9.62 30.14
N ASP A 195 -6.83 8.33 29.87
CA ASP A 195 -6.24 7.66 28.68
C ASP A 195 -6.71 8.27 27.37
N VAL A 196 -7.99 8.67 27.31
CA VAL A 196 -8.56 9.32 26.14
C VAL A 196 -8.04 10.76 26.02
N GLN A 197 -7.85 11.48 27.13
CA GLN A 197 -7.21 12.81 27.10
C GLN A 197 -5.76 12.76 26.58
N GLN A 198 -5.00 11.73 26.96
CA GLN A 198 -3.62 11.56 26.47
C GLN A 198 -3.60 11.23 24.97
N GLN A 199 -4.51 10.36 24.49
CA GLN A 199 -4.67 10.08 23.07
C GLN A 199 -5.08 11.33 22.29
N LEU A 200 -6.03 12.11 22.83
CA LEU A 200 -6.44 13.38 22.24
C LEU A 200 -5.25 14.34 22.10
N ALA A 201 -4.43 14.51 23.13
CA ALA A 201 -3.26 15.40 23.07
C ALA A 201 -2.26 15.00 21.96
N ILE A 202 -2.03 13.70 21.77
CA ILE A 202 -1.22 13.19 20.66
C ILE A 202 -1.87 13.54 19.32
N TRP A 203 -3.17 13.33 19.18
CA TRP A 203 -3.90 13.65 17.95
C TRP A 203 -3.90 15.14 17.64
N LEU A 204 -4.01 16.00 18.65
CA LEU A 204 -3.93 17.44 18.46
C LEU A 204 -2.58 17.84 17.88
N ARG A 205 -1.50 17.27 18.41
CA ARG A 205 -0.15 17.52 17.95
C ARG A 205 0.07 17.02 16.52
N ASP A 206 -0.45 15.85 16.18
CA ASP A 206 -0.43 15.34 14.79
C ASP A 206 -1.15 16.29 13.82
N TYR A 207 -2.28 16.85 14.25
CA TYR A 207 -3.10 17.72 13.42
C TYR A 207 -2.45 19.09 13.16
N THR A 208 -1.60 19.57 14.06
CA THR A 208 -0.89 20.85 13.93
C THR A 208 0.54 20.68 13.43
N LEU A 209 1.08 19.46 13.39
CA LEU A 209 2.48 19.15 13.06
C LEU A 209 3.01 19.92 11.84
N LEU A 210 2.27 19.87 10.71
CA LEU A 210 2.68 20.58 9.49
C LEU A 210 2.63 22.10 9.64
N GLU A 211 1.63 22.64 10.34
CA GLU A 211 1.49 24.09 10.54
C GLU A 211 2.52 24.63 11.53
N ASP A 212 2.81 23.88 12.59
CA ASP A 212 3.85 24.18 13.56
C ASP A 212 5.22 24.12 12.89
N GLY A 213 5.46 23.10 12.06
CA GLY A 213 6.67 22.99 11.25
C GLY A 213 6.82 24.14 10.24
N ILE A 214 5.73 24.59 9.61
CA ILE A 214 5.73 25.79 8.75
C ILE A 214 6.04 27.05 9.57
N ALA A 215 5.42 27.22 10.74
CA ALA A 215 5.67 28.38 11.61
C ALA A 215 7.13 28.44 12.08
N LEU A 216 7.71 27.29 12.45
CA LEU A 216 9.13 27.18 12.77
C LEU A 216 10.01 27.50 11.57
N ALA A 217 9.63 27.06 10.36
CA ALA A 217 10.39 27.34 9.14
C ALA A 217 10.35 28.83 8.75
N TYR A 218 9.24 29.54 9.02
CA TYR A 218 9.17 30.99 8.89
C TYR A 218 10.07 31.73 9.88
N ALA A 219 10.22 31.20 11.11
CA ALA A 219 11.13 31.77 12.09
C ALA A 219 12.62 31.56 11.74
N SER A 220 12.94 30.72 10.75
CA SER A 220 14.30 30.43 10.30
C SER A 220 14.38 30.24 8.77
N PRO A 221 14.15 31.31 7.97
CA PRO A 221 14.13 31.20 6.52
C PRO A 221 15.44 30.64 5.94
N GLY A 222 15.33 29.83 4.89
CA GLY A 222 16.46 29.16 4.24
C GLY A 222 16.90 27.85 4.91
N GLN A 223 16.47 27.57 6.14
CA GLN A 223 16.79 26.34 6.87
C GLN A 223 15.70 25.27 6.68
N TRP A 224 16.11 24.00 6.75
CA TRP A 224 15.18 22.88 6.76
C TRP A 224 14.73 22.59 8.19
N ILE A 225 13.42 22.56 8.41
CA ILE A 225 12.79 22.04 9.61
C ILE A 225 12.36 20.60 9.32
N PHE A 226 12.75 19.67 10.18
CA PHE A 226 12.44 18.25 10.03
C PHE A 226 11.42 17.84 11.08
N ASP A 227 10.45 17.02 10.67
CA ASP A 227 9.44 16.46 11.56
C ASP A 227 9.03 15.05 11.11
N SER A 228 8.23 14.39 11.93
CA SER A 228 7.77 13.02 11.73
C SER A 228 6.32 12.89 12.23
N CYS A 229 5.47 12.27 11.43
CA CYS A 229 4.09 11.99 11.84
C CYS A 229 4.11 11.09 13.08
N LEU A 230 3.32 11.41 14.10
CA LEU A 230 3.24 10.58 15.30
C LEU A 230 2.34 9.37 15.10
N HIS A 231 1.70 9.21 13.93
CA HIS A 231 0.72 8.15 13.71
C HIS A 231 1.13 7.10 12.68
N CYS A 232 1.63 7.55 11.52
CA CYS A 232 2.04 6.68 10.44
C CYS A 232 3.52 6.88 10.10
N PRO A 233 4.18 5.90 9.46
CA PRO A 233 5.57 5.98 9.03
C PRO A 233 5.80 7.04 7.95
N THR A 234 5.79 8.31 8.34
CA THR A 234 5.92 9.45 7.43
C THR A 234 6.85 10.51 8.02
N ASP A 235 7.98 10.74 7.37
CA ASP A 235 8.85 11.86 7.71
C ASP A 235 8.60 13.05 6.80
N ILE A 236 8.79 14.26 7.33
CA ILE A 236 8.52 15.51 6.64
C ILE A 236 9.74 16.43 6.77
N ALA A 237 10.00 17.23 5.73
CA ALA A 237 10.94 18.34 5.77
C ALA A 237 10.29 19.58 5.15
N ILE A 238 10.42 20.70 5.83
CA ILE A 238 9.79 21.97 5.46
C ILE A 238 10.89 23.02 5.35
N LYS A 239 10.82 23.84 4.31
CA LYS A 239 11.73 24.96 4.12
C LYS A 239 10.97 26.14 3.56
N ILE A 240 11.12 27.29 4.20
CA ILE A 240 10.71 28.58 3.63
C ILE A 240 11.91 29.19 2.92
N SER A 241 11.71 29.73 1.73
CA SER A 241 12.74 30.45 0.98
C SER A 241 13.20 31.70 1.76
N VAL A 242 14.41 32.19 1.47
CA VAL A 242 14.97 33.36 2.18
C VAL A 242 14.14 34.64 1.94
N ASP A 243 13.47 34.72 0.79
CA ASP A 243 12.55 35.82 0.47
C ASP A 243 11.11 35.60 0.99
N GLU A 244 10.87 34.49 1.70
CA GLU A 244 9.60 34.09 2.30
C GLU A 244 8.44 33.90 1.31
N ARG A 245 8.75 33.80 0.01
CA ARG A 245 7.74 33.67 -1.06
C ARG A 245 7.39 32.23 -1.41
N GLU A 246 8.24 31.28 -1.07
CA GLU A 246 8.08 29.87 -1.43
C GLU A 246 8.22 28.99 -0.19
N ALA A 247 7.23 28.11 0.00
CA ALA A 247 7.30 27.02 0.96
C ALA A 247 7.53 25.70 0.22
N THR A 248 8.64 25.02 0.50
CA THR A 248 8.89 23.66 0.03
C THR A 248 8.58 22.68 1.15
N VAL A 249 7.67 21.75 0.90
CA VAL A 249 7.38 20.62 1.79
C VAL A 249 7.76 19.32 1.08
N ARG A 250 8.54 18.48 1.75
CA ARG A 250 8.89 17.12 1.32
C ARG A 250 8.35 16.14 2.32
N ALA A 251 7.78 15.03 1.84
CA ALA A 251 7.30 13.95 2.70
C ALA A 251 7.79 12.60 2.15
N TRP A 252 8.26 11.74 3.04
CA TRP A 252 8.69 10.38 2.76
C TRP A 252 7.76 9.44 3.50
N HIS A 253 7.06 8.57 2.77
CA HIS A 253 6.10 7.63 3.32
C HIS A 253 6.65 6.21 3.19
N ASP A 254 6.48 5.40 4.23
CA ASP A 254 6.64 3.95 4.15
C ASP A 254 5.27 3.28 4.19
N PHE A 255 4.83 2.79 3.04
CA PHE A 255 3.55 2.11 2.85
C PHE A 255 3.61 0.60 3.17
N GLY A 256 4.77 0.09 3.60
CA GLY A 256 5.00 -1.33 3.85
C GLY A 256 5.40 -2.13 2.61
N THR A 257 5.20 -3.45 2.69
CA THR A 257 5.64 -4.42 1.66
C THR A 257 4.51 -4.79 0.69
N GLU A 258 4.76 -5.73 -0.25
CA GLU A 258 3.75 -6.32 -1.16
C GLU A 258 2.73 -7.23 -0.41
N GLY A 259 2.48 -6.94 0.87
CA GLY A 259 1.69 -7.73 1.80
C GLY A 259 0.18 -7.46 1.73
N SER A 260 -0.53 -7.90 2.77
CA SER A 260 -1.97 -7.74 2.85
C SER A 260 -2.37 -6.25 2.89
N PRO A 261 -3.43 -5.82 2.20
CA PRO A 261 -4.06 -4.51 2.42
C PRO A 261 -4.59 -4.32 3.84
N LEU A 262 -4.65 -5.40 4.63
CA LEU A 262 -5.01 -5.33 6.04
C LEU A 262 -3.82 -5.02 6.95
N ASP A 263 -2.60 -5.02 6.40
CA ASP A 263 -1.37 -4.72 7.12
C ASP A 263 -1.44 -3.35 7.78
N ILE A 264 -0.97 -3.29 9.02
CA ILE A 264 -1.04 -2.10 9.84
C ILE A 264 -0.24 -0.94 9.24
N SER A 265 0.88 -1.23 8.59
CA SER A 265 1.74 -0.25 7.92
C SER A 265 0.97 0.48 6.83
N TRP A 266 0.15 -0.25 6.06
CA TRP A 266 -0.73 0.34 5.06
C TRP A 266 -1.92 1.07 5.69
N LYS A 267 -2.63 0.43 6.63
CA LYS A 267 -3.83 1.01 7.24
C LYS A 267 -3.57 2.32 7.97
N ALA A 268 -2.36 2.54 8.49
CA ALA A 268 -1.96 3.81 9.09
C ALA A 268 -2.11 4.99 8.10
N HIS A 269 -1.94 4.73 6.81
CA HIS A 269 -2.05 5.72 5.72
C HIS A 269 -3.44 5.78 5.07
N VAL A 270 -4.42 4.97 5.47
CA VAL A 270 -5.75 4.95 4.84
C VAL A 270 -6.78 5.63 5.71
N ARG A 271 -7.63 6.46 5.09
CA ARG A 271 -8.70 7.14 5.79
C ARG A 271 -9.92 6.23 5.86
N ASN A 272 -10.47 6.06 7.06
CA ASN A 272 -11.80 5.47 7.18
C ASN A 272 -12.85 6.47 6.68
N ILE A 273 -13.48 6.14 5.57
CA ILE A 273 -14.48 6.98 4.90
C ILE A 273 -15.76 7.09 5.73
N ASN A 274 -16.05 6.07 6.54
CA ASN A 274 -17.26 6.01 7.36
C ASN A 274 -17.11 6.71 8.71
N ALA A 275 -15.89 7.09 9.08
CA ALA A 275 -15.61 7.85 10.29
C ALA A 275 -15.31 9.32 9.93
N PRO A 276 -15.79 10.28 10.73
CA PRO A 276 -15.31 11.65 10.62
C PRO A 276 -13.77 11.68 10.76
N PRO A 277 -13.06 12.56 10.04
CA PRO A 277 -11.58 12.55 10.01
C PRO A 277 -10.93 12.68 11.39
N TRP A 278 -11.62 13.28 12.37
CA TRP A 278 -11.16 13.43 13.75
C TRP A 278 -11.54 12.26 14.69
N LEU A 279 -12.29 11.27 14.22
CA LEU A 279 -12.84 10.16 15.02
C LEU A 279 -12.16 8.81 14.75
N ASP A 280 -11.41 8.71 13.65
CA ASP A 280 -10.63 7.52 13.33
C ASP A 280 -9.25 7.94 12.82
N PRO A 281 -8.27 8.13 13.74
CA PRO A 281 -6.89 8.38 13.36
C PRO A 281 -6.26 7.15 12.73
N GLY A 282 -6.93 5.99 12.78
CA GLY A 282 -6.47 4.68 12.29
C GLY A 282 -5.51 4.01 13.25
N PRO A 283 -4.83 2.95 12.77
CA PRO A 283 -3.89 2.25 13.60
C PRO A 283 -2.57 3.02 13.69
N TYR A 284 -2.12 3.22 14.93
CA TYR A 284 -0.79 3.74 15.22
C TYR A 284 0.27 2.70 14.88
N VAL A 285 1.31 3.13 14.15
CA VAL A 285 2.47 2.29 13.83
C VAL A 285 3.69 2.91 14.48
N HIS A 286 4.31 2.16 15.39
CA HIS A 286 5.56 2.60 16.00
C HIS A 286 6.70 2.53 14.98
N TYR A 287 7.43 3.64 14.82
CA TYR A 287 8.66 3.70 14.03
C TYR A 287 9.62 4.74 14.60
N THR A 288 10.89 4.67 14.20
CA THR A 288 11.89 5.66 14.63
C THR A 288 11.73 6.94 13.80
N HIS A 289 11.36 8.04 14.43
CA HIS A 289 11.19 9.32 13.73
C HIS A 289 12.47 9.74 12.98
N GLY A 290 12.34 10.08 11.70
CA GLY A 290 13.46 10.40 10.82
C GLY A 290 14.03 9.20 10.05
N SER A 291 13.72 7.95 10.46
CA SER A 291 14.28 6.76 9.82
C SER A 291 13.80 6.57 8.39
N ILE A 292 12.57 7.01 8.06
CA ILE A 292 12.04 6.88 6.70
C ILE A 292 12.81 7.80 5.77
N ARG A 293 12.98 9.07 6.13
CA ARG A 293 13.79 10.03 5.37
C ARG A 293 15.25 9.58 5.23
N GLU A 294 15.84 9.03 6.30
CA GLU A 294 17.22 8.54 6.28
C GLU A 294 17.42 7.44 5.23
N MET A 295 16.48 6.49 5.12
CA MET A 295 16.53 5.46 4.07
C MET A 295 16.64 6.05 2.65
N TRP A 296 16.04 7.21 2.40
CA TRP A 296 16.09 7.89 1.10
C TRP A 296 17.28 8.85 0.95
N SER A 297 17.91 9.26 2.05
CA SER A 297 18.99 10.25 2.05
C SER A 297 20.36 9.62 1.79
N GLU A 298 20.56 8.36 2.19
CA GLU A 298 21.81 7.60 1.93
C GLU A 298 22.14 7.46 0.44
N ASP A 299 21.16 7.59 -0.45
CA ASP A 299 21.35 7.46 -1.91
C ASP A 299 21.71 8.78 -2.60
N ILE A 300 21.60 9.93 -1.93
CA ILE A 300 21.92 11.25 -2.52
C ILE A 300 23.44 11.52 -2.50
N SER A 301 24.16 10.99 -1.51
CA SER A 301 25.62 11.16 -1.38
C SER A 301 26.46 10.44 -2.43
N HIS A 302 25.91 9.46 -3.16
CA HIS A 302 26.65 8.67 -4.15
C HIS A 302 26.46 9.09 -5.60
N CYS A 303 25.54 10.02 -5.91
CA CYS A 303 25.21 10.40 -7.29
C CYS A 303 25.80 11.76 -7.74
N ALA A 304 26.68 12.38 -6.95
CA ALA A 304 27.30 13.67 -7.28
C ALA A 304 28.39 13.61 -8.36
N GLY A 305 28.35 12.63 -9.28
CA GLY A 305 29.41 12.42 -10.27
C GLY A 305 29.06 11.48 -11.41
N SER A 306 27.95 11.66 -12.10
CA SER A 306 27.84 11.45 -13.56
C SER A 306 26.41 11.70 -14.04
N SER A 307 26.29 12.45 -15.14
CA SER A 307 25.04 12.74 -15.81
C SER A 307 24.51 11.50 -16.53
N GLN A 308 23.80 10.65 -15.81
CA GLN A 308 22.74 9.78 -16.32
C GLN A 308 21.92 9.33 -15.13
N ALA A 309 20.66 9.78 -15.06
CA ALA A 309 19.71 9.37 -14.04
C ALA A 309 19.39 7.87 -14.21
N LYS A 310 20.25 7.01 -13.68
CA LYS A 310 19.85 5.66 -13.28
C LYS A 310 19.06 5.83 -12.01
N VAL A 311 17.74 5.72 -12.10
CA VAL A 311 16.88 5.43 -10.95
C VAL A 311 17.42 4.12 -10.36
N PRO A 312 18.05 4.12 -9.16
CA PRO A 312 18.50 2.89 -8.56
C PRO A 312 17.27 2.04 -8.22
N SER A 313 17.26 0.80 -8.69
CA SER A 313 16.21 -0.15 -8.36
C SER A 313 16.22 -0.43 -6.85
N PHE A 314 15.16 0.02 -6.19
CA PHE A 314 14.76 -0.24 -4.79
C PHE A 314 14.99 -1.71 -4.36
N TYR A 315 14.95 -2.66 -5.30
CA TYR A 315 15.08 -4.09 -5.04
C TYR A 315 16.47 -4.55 -4.61
N THR A 316 17.53 -3.83 -4.97
CA THR A 316 18.90 -4.32 -4.72
C THR A 316 19.27 -4.27 -3.23
N LYS A 317 18.80 -3.25 -2.49
CA LYS A 317 19.08 -3.11 -1.05
C LYS A 317 18.20 -4.02 -0.18
N LEU A 318 16.92 -4.20 -0.53
CA LEU A 318 16.01 -5.08 0.23
C LEU A 318 16.47 -6.55 0.22
N ILE A 319 17.02 -7.02 -0.91
CA ILE A 319 17.56 -8.38 -1.04
C ILE A 319 18.85 -8.56 -0.23
N HIS A 320 19.73 -7.56 -0.18
CA HIS A 320 20.96 -7.64 0.61
C HIS A 320 20.74 -7.64 2.13
N GLY A 321 19.67 -7.01 2.62
CA GLY A 321 19.27 -7.04 4.04
C GLY A 321 18.68 -8.39 4.47
N LEU A 322 17.92 -9.05 3.59
CA LEU A 322 17.29 -10.35 3.89
C LEU A 322 18.25 -11.55 3.74
N CYS A 323 19.38 -11.40 3.06
CA CYS A 323 20.41 -12.45 2.97
C CYS A 323 21.42 -12.46 4.13
N ARG A 324 21.23 -11.62 5.17
CA ARG A 324 22.07 -11.59 6.38
C ARG A 324 21.35 -12.01 7.66
N LEU A 325 20.28 -12.79 7.55
CA LEU A 325 19.68 -13.54 8.65
C LEU A 325 19.74 -15.04 8.37
#